data_AF-A0A7S0ER02-F1
#
_entry.id   AF-A0A7S0ER02-F1
#
_cell.length_a   1.000
_cell.length_b   1.000
_cell.length_c   1.000
_cell.angle_alpha   90.00
_cell.angle_beta   90.00
_cell.angle_gamma   90.00
#
_symmetry.space_group_name_H-M   'P 1'
#
loop_
_entity.id
_entity.type
_entity.pdbx_description
1 polymer ?
#
loop_
_entity_poly.entity_id
_entity_poly.type
_entity_poly.pdbx_seq_one_letter_code
_entity_poly.pdbx_strand_id
1 'polypeptide(L)'
;LGPVDPGQSHDLPKYKPLDFLQQPAAVTTLAEAVAALRECDLLCTQTAVQSHSVLNTPFLKIALVQHTFTCVLPMPRPEGDLVGAVFPWQCIWRTPMLYDQQLGLLLLLQRITEHFAAST
;
A
#
# COMPACT_ATOMS: atom_id res chain seq x y z
N LEU A 1 -26.05 -7.30 -47.20
CA LEU A 1 -25.48 -7.06 -45.86
C LEU A 1 -25.13 -5.58 -45.80
N GLY A 2 -25.91 -4.78 -45.11
CA GLY A 2 -25.68 -3.33 -45.02
C GLY A 2 -24.42 -3.01 -44.22
N PRO A 3 -23.85 -1.80 -44.38
CA PRO A 3 -22.69 -1.36 -43.60
C PRO A 3 -23.06 -1.34 -42.11
N VAL A 4 -22.28 -2.06 -41.31
CA VAL A 4 -22.39 -2.05 -39.85
C VAL A 4 -21.94 -0.69 -39.32
N ASP A 5 -22.81 -0.01 -38.59
CA ASP A 5 -22.49 1.22 -37.88
C ASP A 5 -21.61 0.89 -36.66
N PRO A 6 -20.35 1.33 -36.60
CA PRO A 6 -19.43 0.99 -35.52
C PRO A 6 -19.74 1.70 -34.19
N GLY A 7 -20.77 2.57 -34.11
CA GLY A 7 -21.11 3.30 -32.89
C GLY A 7 -20.12 4.41 -32.55
N GLN A 8 -20.39 5.15 -31.47
CA GLN A 8 -19.53 6.26 -31.02
C GLN A 8 -18.27 5.74 -30.31
N SER A 9 -17.10 6.19 -30.78
CA SER A 9 -15.82 5.96 -30.09
C SER A 9 -15.77 6.78 -28.80
N HIS A 10 -15.82 6.12 -27.65
CA HIS A 10 -15.56 6.76 -26.37
C HIS A 10 -14.05 6.78 -26.10
N ASP A 11 -13.46 7.97 -25.94
CA ASP A 11 -12.09 8.09 -25.45
C ASP A 11 -12.06 7.63 -23.99
N LEU A 12 -11.40 6.49 -23.76
CA LEU A 12 -11.18 5.99 -22.41
C LEU A 12 -10.17 6.89 -21.67
N PRO A 13 -10.35 7.12 -20.37
CA PRO A 13 -9.36 7.84 -19.56
C PRO A 13 -7.98 7.20 -19.68
N LYS A 14 -6.93 8.02 -19.82
CA LYS A 14 -5.56 7.52 -19.90
C LYS A 14 -5.19 6.81 -18.61
N TYR A 15 -4.84 5.53 -18.71
CA TYR A 15 -4.36 4.75 -17.57
C TYR A 15 -3.02 5.28 -17.10
N LYS A 16 -2.85 5.36 -15.78
CA LYS A 16 -1.56 5.58 -15.15
C LYS A 16 -0.81 4.24 -15.11
N PRO A 17 0.47 4.17 -15.55
CA PRO A 17 1.25 2.96 -15.44
C PRO A 17 1.42 2.56 -13.97
N LEU A 18 1.30 1.26 -13.70
CA LEU A 18 1.55 0.66 -12.40
C LEU A 18 3.02 0.25 -12.32
N ASP A 19 3.73 0.75 -11.34
CA ASP A 19 5.10 0.33 -11.03
C ASP A 19 5.16 -0.22 -9.60
N PHE A 20 5.21 -1.55 -9.51
CA PHE A 20 5.34 -2.26 -8.22
C PHE A 20 6.78 -2.29 -7.71
N LEU A 21 7.77 -1.99 -8.56
CA LEU A 21 9.18 -2.00 -8.20
C LEU A 21 9.64 -0.69 -7.55
N GLN A 22 8.77 0.33 -7.56
CA GLN A 22 9.04 1.61 -6.92
C GLN A 22 9.12 1.51 -5.39
N GLN A 23 8.61 0.42 -4.79
CA GLN A 23 8.68 0.26 -3.33
C GLN A 23 10.13 0.14 -2.83
N PRO A 24 10.46 0.79 -1.70
CA PRO A 24 11.80 0.69 -1.12
C PRO A 24 12.08 -0.71 -0.58
N ALA A 25 13.34 -1.15 -0.65
CA ALA A 25 13.73 -2.50 -0.19
C ALA A 25 13.52 -2.71 1.32
N ALA A 26 13.78 -1.67 2.12
CA ALA A 26 13.51 -1.63 3.56
C ALA A 26 13.46 -0.17 4.02
N VAL A 27 12.56 0.16 4.96
CA VAL A 27 12.47 1.51 5.53
C VAL A 27 13.23 1.60 6.85
N THR A 28 13.87 2.75 7.07
CA THR A 28 14.69 3.01 8.26
C THR A 28 14.10 4.06 9.19
N THR A 29 13.22 4.91 8.68
CA THR A 29 12.57 5.99 9.46
C THR A 29 11.05 5.83 9.48
N LEU A 30 10.41 6.42 10.49
CA LEU A 30 8.94 6.45 10.58
C LEU A 30 8.32 7.18 9.37
N ALA A 31 8.95 8.26 8.89
CA ALA A 31 8.46 9.01 7.74
C ALA A 31 8.48 8.15 6.46
N GLU A 32 9.56 7.40 6.24
CA GLU A 32 9.66 6.44 5.13
C GLU A 32 8.62 5.32 5.26
N ALA A 33 8.40 4.80 6.46
CA ALA A 33 7.38 3.78 6.70
C ALA A 33 5.97 4.26 6.35
N VAL A 34 5.61 5.48 6.77
CA VAL A 34 4.32 6.10 6.43
C VAL A 34 4.23 6.39 4.93
N ALA A 35 5.31 6.82 4.27
CA ALA A 35 5.34 7.03 2.83
C ALA A 35 5.11 5.71 2.07
N ALA A 36 5.81 4.64 2.45
CA ALA A 36 5.67 3.32 1.85
C ALA A 36 4.24 2.75 1.99
N LEU A 37 3.59 2.97 3.15
CA LEU A 37 2.19 2.61 3.36
C LEU A 37 1.24 3.40 2.44
N ARG A 38 1.48 4.70 2.25
CA ARG A 38 0.68 5.53 1.33
C ARG A 38 0.85 5.10 -0.12
N GLU A 39 2.07 4.75 -0.52
CA GLU A 39 2.35 4.20 -1.85
C GLU A 39 1.65 2.85 -2.07
N CYS A 40 1.67 1.98 -1.07
CA CYS A 40 0.93 0.71 -1.10
C CYS A 40 -0.57 0.94 -1.32
N ASP A 41 -1.20 1.84 -0.54
CA ASP A 41 -2.62 2.19 -0.68
C ASP A 41 -2.95 2.76 -2.07
N LEU A 42 -2.09 3.66 -2.57
CA LEU A 42 -2.24 4.26 -3.89
C LEU A 42 -2.16 3.21 -5.00
N LEU A 43 -1.18 2.30 -4.94
CA LEU A 43 -1.03 1.21 -5.91
C LEU A 43 -2.19 0.22 -5.83
N CYS A 44 -2.66 -0.14 -4.63
CA CYS A 44 -3.86 -0.97 -4.45
C CYS A 44 -5.09 -0.33 -5.10
N THR A 45 -5.28 0.98 -4.92
CA THR A 45 -6.38 1.73 -5.52
C THR A 45 -6.27 1.76 -7.04
N GLN A 46 -5.10 2.11 -7.59
CA GLN A 46 -4.89 2.17 -9.04
C GLN A 46 -5.10 0.80 -9.70
N THR A 47 -4.59 -0.27 -9.07
CA THR A 47 -4.80 -1.65 -9.55
C THR A 47 -6.28 -2.01 -9.57
N ALA A 48 -7.06 -1.61 -8.55
CA ALA A 48 -8.50 -1.87 -8.50
C ALA A 48 -9.27 -1.14 -9.61
N VAL A 49 -8.95 0.14 -9.86
CA VAL A 49 -9.60 0.94 -10.93
C VAL A 49 -9.27 0.38 -12.32
N GLN A 50 -8.08 -0.20 -12.50
CA GLN A 50 -7.60 -0.74 -13.77
C GLN A 50 -7.77 -2.27 -13.89
N SER A 51 -8.68 -2.86 -13.09
CA SER A 51 -8.88 -4.32 -13.02
C SER A 51 -9.23 -5.00 -14.35
N HIS A 52 -9.79 -4.27 -15.31
CA HIS A 52 -10.07 -4.77 -16.67
C HIS A 52 -8.82 -4.86 -17.56
N SER A 53 -7.76 -4.12 -17.24
CA SER A 53 -6.47 -4.13 -17.95
C SER A 53 -5.40 -4.92 -17.20
N VAL A 54 -5.53 -5.07 -15.88
CA VAL A 54 -4.55 -5.72 -15.02
C VAL A 54 -5.03 -7.11 -14.65
N LEU A 55 -4.45 -8.12 -15.29
CA LEU A 55 -4.72 -9.52 -15.00
C LEU A 55 -4.31 -9.85 -13.56
N ASN A 56 -5.05 -10.77 -12.93
CA ASN A 56 -4.78 -11.23 -11.56
C ASN A 56 -4.71 -10.11 -10.50
N THR A 57 -5.50 -9.05 -10.69
CA THR A 57 -5.65 -7.92 -9.75
C THR A 57 -5.72 -8.34 -8.27
N PRO A 58 -6.57 -9.29 -7.83
CA PRO A 58 -6.65 -9.67 -6.42
C PRO A 58 -5.33 -10.25 -5.90
N PHE A 59 -4.67 -11.10 -6.69
CA PHE A 59 -3.38 -11.67 -6.34
C PHE A 59 -2.28 -10.60 -6.20
N LEU A 60 -2.22 -9.66 -7.16
CA LEU A 60 -1.24 -8.57 -7.11
C LEU A 60 -1.43 -7.66 -5.88
N LYS A 61 -2.68 -7.38 -5.51
CA LYS A 61 -2.98 -6.61 -4.29
C LYS A 61 -2.54 -7.36 -3.03
N ILE A 62 -2.84 -8.65 -2.92
CA ILE A 62 -2.41 -9.46 -1.77
C ILE A 62 -0.88 -9.51 -1.70
N ALA A 63 -0.20 -9.77 -2.82
CA ALA A 63 1.25 -9.84 -2.87
C ALA A 63 1.91 -8.50 -2.48
N LEU A 64 1.38 -7.38 -2.96
CA LEU A 64 1.86 -6.04 -2.62
C LEU A 64 1.71 -5.73 -1.12
N VAL A 65 0.53 -5.98 -0.56
CA VAL A 65 0.27 -5.77 0.87
C VAL A 65 1.17 -6.66 1.70
N GLN A 66 1.26 -7.95 1.37
CA GLN A 66 2.13 -8.89 2.06
C GLN A 66 3.58 -8.43 2.02
N HIS A 67 4.13 -8.12 0.84
CA HIS A 67 5.50 -7.63 0.69
C HIS A 67 5.77 -6.38 1.53
N THR A 68 4.84 -5.42 1.52
CA THR A 68 4.97 -4.18 2.30
C THR A 68 5.09 -4.48 3.79
N PHE A 69 4.24 -5.36 4.34
CA PHE A 69 4.26 -5.67 5.78
C PHE A 69 5.35 -6.68 6.20
N THR A 70 5.82 -7.56 5.30
CA THR A 70 6.80 -8.60 5.66
C THR A 70 8.23 -8.26 5.28
N CYS A 71 8.45 -7.44 4.26
CA CYS A 71 9.78 -7.15 3.73
C CYS A 71 10.16 -5.68 3.86
N VAL A 72 9.24 -4.76 3.58
CA VAL A 72 9.54 -3.33 3.54
C VAL A 72 9.52 -2.72 4.93
N LEU A 73 8.46 -2.97 5.70
CA LEU A 73 8.25 -2.40 7.03
C LEU A 73 9.00 -3.21 8.11
N PRO A 74 9.70 -2.53 9.05
CA PRO A 74 10.31 -3.22 10.17
C PRO A 74 9.24 -3.73 11.13
N MET A 75 9.44 -4.94 11.65
CA MET A 75 8.48 -5.56 12.57
C MET A 75 8.37 -4.76 13.88
N PRO A 76 7.15 -4.49 14.38
CA PRO A 76 6.98 -3.87 15.70
C PRO A 76 7.55 -4.76 16.79
N ARG A 77 8.39 -4.18 17.65
CA ARG A 77 9.03 -4.91 18.75
C ARG A 77 8.10 -5.02 19.97
N PRO A 78 8.10 -6.17 20.67
CA PRO A 78 7.25 -6.39 21.83
C PRO A 78 7.59 -5.43 22.98
N GLU A 79 6.60 -5.14 23.81
CA GLU A 79 6.81 -4.47 25.09
C GLU A 79 7.66 -5.37 26.00
N GLY A 80 8.74 -4.84 26.57
CA GLY A 80 9.70 -5.61 27.37
C GLY A 80 10.91 -6.19 26.62
N ASP A 81 11.06 -5.93 25.32
CA ASP A 81 12.34 -6.21 24.63
C ASP A 81 13.49 -5.48 25.36
N LEU A 82 14.45 -6.25 25.89
CA LEU A 82 15.61 -5.73 26.61
C LEU A 82 16.43 -4.77 25.75
N VAL A 83 16.50 -5.02 24.43
CA VAL A 83 17.22 -4.16 23.50
C VAL A 83 16.43 -2.88 23.23
N GLY A 84 15.11 -2.97 23.05
CA GLY A 84 14.22 -1.82 22.90
C GLY A 84 14.05 -0.98 24.17
N ALA A 85 14.30 -1.56 25.36
CA ALA A 85 14.34 -0.85 26.63
C ALA A 85 15.63 -0.03 26.80
N VAL A 86 16.77 -0.54 26.30
CA VAL A 86 18.07 0.14 26.34
C VAL A 86 18.21 1.15 25.20
N PHE A 87 17.67 0.86 24.02
CA PHE A 87 17.73 1.71 22.83
C PHE A 87 16.32 1.95 22.24
N PRO A 88 15.49 2.79 22.87
CA PRO A 88 14.13 3.08 22.39
C PRO A 88 14.12 3.65 20.96
N TRP A 89 15.19 4.33 20.56
CA TRP A 89 15.42 4.88 19.21
C TRP A 89 15.54 3.81 18.11
N GLN A 90 15.77 2.54 18.47
CA GLN A 90 15.88 1.44 17.49
C GLN A 90 14.52 0.93 17.01
N CYS A 91 13.42 1.29 17.67
CA CYS A 91 12.08 0.94 17.22
C CYS A 91 11.40 2.17 16.60
N ILE A 92 11.28 2.19 15.27
CA ILE A 92 10.66 3.33 14.57
C ILE A 92 9.22 3.59 15.03
N TRP A 93 8.51 2.55 15.49
CA TRP A 93 7.11 2.61 15.92
C TRP A 93 6.92 3.21 17.32
N ARG A 94 8.00 3.35 18.11
CA ARG A 94 7.98 4.03 19.41
C ARG A 94 8.36 5.50 19.32
N THR A 95 8.61 6.00 18.11
CA THR A 95 8.83 7.43 17.88
C THR A 95 7.61 8.20 18.38
N PRO A 96 7.77 9.29 19.15
CA PRO A 96 6.65 10.09 19.61
C PRO A 96 5.88 10.65 18.41
N MET A 97 4.57 10.42 18.36
CA MET A 97 3.68 10.87 17.29
C MET A 97 2.62 11.81 17.85
N LEU A 98 2.24 12.81 17.06
CA LEU A 98 1.07 13.64 17.36
C LEU A 98 -0.21 12.82 17.16
N TYR A 99 -1.27 13.14 17.90
CA TYR A 99 -2.55 12.44 17.79
C TYR A 99 -3.10 12.41 16.35
N ASP A 100 -3.00 13.53 15.63
CA ASP A 100 -3.41 13.61 14.22
C ASP A 100 -2.65 12.61 13.32
N GLN A 101 -1.34 12.43 13.57
CA GLN A 101 -0.53 11.45 12.83
C GLN A 101 -0.92 10.01 13.19
N GLN A 102 -1.24 9.74 14.45
CA GLN A 102 -1.71 8.43 14.90
C GLN A 102 -3.05 8.08 14.25
N LEU A 103 -4.00 9.02 14.26
CA LEU A 103 -5.30 8.84 13.62
C LEU A 103 -5.15 8.64 12.10
N GLY A 104 -4.33 9.46 11.45
CA GLY A 104 -4.06 9.33 10.01
C GLY A 104 -3.44 7.98 9.65
N LEU A 105 -2.53 7.46 10.48
CA LEU A 105 -1.96 6.13 10.29
C LEU A 105 -3.00 5.02 10.47
N LEU A 106 -3.85 5.11 11.50
CA LEU A 106 -4.91 4.12 11.74
C LEU A 106 -5.91 4.06 10.58
N LEU A 107 -6.33 5.22 10.06
CA LEU A 107 -7.23 5.29 8.90
C LEU A 107 -6.57 4.72 7.63
N LEU A 108 -5.27 4.95 7.44
CA LEU A 108 -4.51 4.38 6.34
C LEU A 108 -4.44 2.85 6.45
N LEU A 109 -4.15 2.32 7.63
CA LEU A 109 -4.11 0.88 7.88
C LEU A 109 -5.48 0.23 7.68
N GLN A 110 -6.56 0.90 8.10
CA GLN A 110 -7.92 0.44 7.85
C GLN A 110 -8.18 0.27 6.35
N ARG A 111 -7.87 1.30 5.54
CA ARG A 111 -8.05 1.24 4.07
C ARG A 111 -7.23 0.13 3.41
N ILE A 112 -5.99 -0.07 3.84
CA ILE A 112 -5.16 -1.17 3.33
C ILE A 112 -5.75 -2.53 3.72
N THR A 113 -6.29 -2.65 4.94
CA THR A 113 -6.96 -3.88 5.39
C THR A 113 -8.22 -4.15 4.58
N GLU A 114 -9.02 -3.13 4.26
CA GLU A 114 -10.17 -3.23 3.37
C GLU A 114 -9.74 -3.69 1.96
N HIS A 115 -8.65 -3.13 1.43
CA HIS A 115 -8.09 -3.57 0.14
C HIS A 115 -7.67 -5.04 0.17
N PHE A 116 -7.07 -5.50 1.27
CA PHE A 116 -6.65 -6.88 1.45
C PHE A 116 -7.86 -7.83 1.55
N ALA A 117 -8.82 -7.52 2.43
CA ALA A 117 -10.03 -8.32 2.63
C ALA A 117 -10.93 -8.38 1.39
N ALA A 118 -10.98 -7.32 0.58
CA ALA A 118 -11.71 -7.33 -0.68
C ALA A 118 -11.01 -8.14 -1.80
N SER A 119 -9.78 -8.59 -1.58
CA SER A 119 -8.99 -9.35 -2.56
C SER A 119 -8.88 -10.85 -2.25
N THR A 120 -9.33 -11.27 -1.06
CA THR A 120 -9.45 -12.68 -0.65
C THR A 120 -10.76 -13.28 -1.13
#